data_AF-A0A7C3A8J5-F1
#
_entry.id   AF-A0A7C3A8J5-F1
#
_cell.length_a   1.000
_cell.length_b   1.000
_cell.length_c   1.000
_cell.angle_alpha   90.00
_cell.angle_beta   90.00
_cell.angle_gamma   90.00
#
_symmetry.space_group_name_H-M   'P 1'
#
loop_
_entity.id
_entity.type
_entity.pdbx_description
1 polymer ?
#
loop_
_entity_poly.entity_id
_entity_poly.type
_entity_poly.pdbx_seq_one_letter_code
_entity_poly.pdbx_strand_id
1 'polypeptide(L)'
;MFPIKDENPPSRFPILNLTLIIANITIFLGLYLFSENYYEIIIQNYGLIPGDFINGHFDKFYTFFTSMFLHGNLFHLLGNMVYLYIFGDNVEDAFGSGRYLLFYFICGIAASIIHILSLKSPKEYFIPTIGASGAISGVLGAYLLLYPRARIVTLIFYGWFFLTTIPSIFFLG
;
A
#
# COMPACT_ATOMS: atom_id res chain seq x y z
N MET A 1 -17.44 4.35 -3.48
CA MET A 1 -17.63 2.93 -3.82
C MET A 1 -16.63 2.13 -3.01
N PHE A 2 -17.00 0.97 -2.46
CA PHE A 2 -16.12 0.19 -1.59
C PHE A 2 -16.00 -1.24 -2.13
N PRO A 3 -14.79 -1.73 -2.46
CA PRO A 3 -14.61 -3.07 -3.00
C PRO A 3 -14.83 -4.11 -1.89
N ILE A 4 -15.51 -5.20 -2.22
CA ILE A 4 -15.79 -6.31 -1.29
C ILE A 4 -14.91 -7.50 -1.62
N LYS A 5 -14.86 -7.87 -2.91
CA LYS A 5 -14.02 -8.95 -3.42
C LYS A 5 -13.94 -8.87 -4.94
N ASP A 6 -12.95 -9.53 -5.51
CA ASP A 6 -12.89 -9.87 -6.91
C ASP A 6 -13.66 -11.20 -7.18
N GLU A 7 -13.99 -11.47 -8.45
CA GLU A 7 -14.66 -12.70 -8.89
C GLU A 7 -13.70 -13.83 -9.31
N ASN A 8 -12.39 -13.58 -9.38
CA ASN A 8 -11.38 -14.55 -9.79
C ASN A 8 -10.65 -15.08 -8.55
N PRO A 9 -11.08 -16.19 -7.94
CA PRO A 9 -10.33 -16.74 -6.82
C PRO A 9 -8.90 -17.10 -7.24
N PRO A 10 -7.88 -16.85 -6.39
CA PRO A 10 -6.50 -17.25 -6.68
C PRO A 10 -6.38 -18.78 -6.70
N SER A 11 -5.53 -19.31 -7.59
CA SER A 11 -5.29 -20.76 -7.69
C SER A 11 -4.32 -21.29 -6.63
N ARG A 12 -3.51 -20.40 -6.04
CA ARG A 12 -2.55 -20.71 -4.97
C ARG A 12 -2.80 -19.88 -3.73
N PHE A 13 -2.38 -20.40 -2.59
CA PHE A 13 -2.47 -19.68 -1.33
C PHE A 13 -1.46 -18.49 -1.34
N PRO A 14 -1.92 -17.25 -1.09
CA PRO A 14 -1.10 -16.04 -1.27
C PRO A 14 -0.26 -15.74 -0.02
N ILE A 15 0.79 -16.54 0.19
CA ILE A 15 1.62 -16.51 1.42
C ILE A 15 2.22 -15.12 1.62
N LEU A 16 2.78 -14.51 0.58
CA LEU A 16 3.56 -13.27 0.72
C LEU A 16 2.64 -12.06 0.84
N ASN A 17 1.50 -12.05 0.15
CA ASN A 17 0.47 -11.05 0.31
C ASN A 17 -0.06 -11.04 1.75
N LEU A 18 -0.41 -12.20 2.28
CA LEU A 18 -0.88 -12.32 3.65
C LEU A 18 0.21 -11.94 4.66
N THR A 19 1.46 -12.29 4.39
CA THR A 19 2.60 -11.90 5.24
C THR A 19 2.75 -10.38 5.29
N LEU A 20 2.65 -9.68 4.15
CA LEU A 20 2.67 -8.22 4.10
C LEU A 20 1.51 -7.61 4.90
N ILE A 21 0.30 -8.15 4.77
CA ILE A 21 -0.88 -7.68 5.50
C ILE A 21 -0.68 -7.85 7.02
N ILE A 22 -0.28 -9.05 7.46
CA ILE A 22 -0.05 -9.35 8.87
C ILE A 22 1.07 -8.47 9.44
N ALA A 23 2.16 -8.25 8.70
CA ALA A 23 3.26 -7.40 9.14
C ALA A 23 2.79 -5.95 9.36
N ASN A 24 2.04 -5.39 8.41
CA ASN A 24 1.48 -4.04 8.52
C ASN A 24 0.53 -3.88 9.71
N ILE A 25 -0.39 -4.84 9.89
CA ILE A 25 -1.31 -4.84 11.03
C ILE A 25 -0.55 -4.96 12.35
N THR A 26 0.42 -5.87 12.43
CA THR A 26 1.21 -6.09 13.65
C THR A 26 2.01 -4.85 14.04
N ILE A 27 2.67 -4.22 13.07
CA ILE A 27 3.44 -2.98 13.30
C ILE A 27 2.51 -1.87 13.76
N PHE A 28 1.38 -1.66 13.07
CA PHE A 28 0.42 -0.62 13.45
C PHE A 28 -0.16 -0.84 14.85
N LEU A 29 -0.61 -2.06 15.18
CA LEU A 29 -1.15 -2.39 16.49
C LEU A 29 -0.09 -2.21 17.59
N GLY A 30 1.14 -2.64 17.33
CA GLY A 30 2.26 -2.39 18.25
C GLY A 30 2.37 -0.90 18.56
N LEU A 31 2.53 -0.06 17.54
CA LEU A 31 2.68 1.39 17.73
C LEU A 31 1.46 2.05 18.39
N TYR A 32 0.25 1.60 18.05
CA TYR A 32 -0.99 2.14 18.61
C TYR A 32 -1.16 1.82 20.11
N LEU A 33 -0.64 0.68 20.58
CA LEU A 33 -0.82 0.20 21.96
C LEU A 33 0.22 0.73 22.95
N PHE A 34 1.39 1.24 22.52
CA PHE A 34 2.46 1.66 23.43
C PHE A 34 2.28 3.08 24.00
N SER A 35 2.47 4.13 23.18
CA SER A 35 2.15 5.53 23.55
C SER A 35 2.23 6.46 22.33
N GLU A 36 1.53 7.59 22.37
CA GLU A 36 1.61 8.62 21.32
C GLU A 36 3.04 9.18 21.15
N ASN A 37 3.79 9.36 22.25
CA ASN A 37 5.18 9.83 22.17
C ASN A 37 6.08 8.82 21.43
N TYR A 38 5.85 7.51 21.61
CA TYR A 38 6.59 6.47 20.89
C TYR A 38 6.22 6.46 19.41
N TYR A 39 4.95 6.71 19.08
CA TYR A 39 4.47 6.77 17.71
C TYR A 39 5.19 7.84 16.89
N GLU A 40 5.29 9.06 17.41
CA GLU A 40 5.99 10.17 16.74
C GLU A 40 7.48 9.86 16.53
N ILE A 41 8.16 9.33 17.55
CA ILE A 41 9.57 8.95 17.46
C ILE A 41 9.79 7.91 16.37
N ILE A 42 8.90 6.91 16.26
CA ILE A 42 9.02 5.88 15.24
C ILE A 42 8.80 6.44 13.83
N ILE A 43 7.80 7.31 13.63
CA ILE A 43 7.59 7.96 12.33
C ILE A 43 8.81 8.80 11.93
N GLN A 44 9.38 9.56 12.85
CA GLN A 44 10.54 10.40 12.55
C GLN A 44 11.79 9.58 12.21
N ASN A 45 11.94 8.37 12.78
CA ASN A 45 13.13 7.54 12.54
C ASN A 45 12.98 6.55 11.39
N TYR A 46 11.75 6.10 11.10
CA TYR A 46 11.48 5.02 10.15
C TYR A 46 10.54 5.42 9.00
N GLY A 47 9.94 6.59 9.05
CA GLY A 47 9.27 7.22 7.92
C GLY A 47 10.27 7.78 6.92
N LEU A 48 9.86 7.90 5.67
CA LEU A 48 10.70 8.46 4.62
C LEU A 48 10.63 9.99 4.71
N ILE A 49 11.72 10.62 5.10
CA ILE A 49 11.84 12.08 5.09
C ILE A 49 12.56 12.49 3.80
N PRO A 50 11.90 13.15 2.83
CA PRO A 50 12.52 13.49 1.54
C PRO A 50 13.82 14.30 1.67
N GLY A 51 13.88 15.18 2.66
CA GLY A 51 15.04 16.01 2.96
C GLY A 51 16.30 15.20 3.29
N ASP A 52 16.17 14.04 3.95
CA ASP A 52 17.33 13.18 4.24
C ASP A 52 17.96 12.66 2.95
N PHE A 53 17.14 12.25 1.99
CA PHE A 53 17.62 11.80 0.70
C PHE A 53 18.23 12.94 -0.13
N ILE A 54 17.56 14.10 -0.18
CA ILE A 54 18.03 15.28 -0.93
C ILE A 54 19.38 15.79 -0.39
N ASN A 55 19.59 15.74 0.93
CA ASN A 55 20.82 16.16 1.57
C ASN A 55 21.92 15.07 1.59
N GLY A 56 21.67 13.90 1.01
CA GLY A 56 22.66 12.82 0.91
C GLY A 56 22.88 12.01 2.20
N HIS A 57 21.89 11.93 3.08
CA HIS A 57 21.92 11.06 4.26
C HIS A 57 21.67 9.59 3.87
N PHE A 58 22.70 8.95 3.31
CA PHE A 58 22.63 7.56 2.83
C PHE A 58 22.37 6.53 3.94
N ASP A 59 22.69 6.87 5.19
CA ASP A 59 22.39 6.06 6.37
C ASP A 59 20.88 5.88 6.58
N LYS A 60 20.05 6.75 6.00
CA LYS A 60 18.58 6.71 6.07
C LYS A 60 17.91 5.95 4.93
N PHE A 61 18.65 5.28 4.05
CA PHE A 61 18.07 4.57 2.89
C PHE A 61 17.11 3.44 3.27
N TYR A 62 17.23 2.88 4.48
CA TYR A 62 16.27 1.91 5.00
C TYR A 62 14.84 2.47 5.08
N THR A 63 14.67 3.79 5.19
CA THR A 63 13.36 4.44 5.29
C THR A 63 12.51 4.28 4.03
N PHE A 64 13.11 4.04 2.86
CA PHE A 64 12.38 3.66 1.65
C PHE A 64 11.58 2.36 1.84
N PHE A 65 12.08 1.43 2.66
CA PHE A 65 11.42 0.17 2.95
C PHE A 65 10.55 0.26 4.20
N THR A 66 11.06 0.82 5.29
CA THR A 66 10.34 0.83 6.56
C THR A 66 9.11 1.74 6.53
N SER A 67 9.15 2.83 5.77
CA SER A 67 7.99 3.71 5.59
C SER A 67 6.77 3.00 4.99
N MET A 68 6.99 1.98 4.15
CA MET A 68 5.91 1.17 3.56
C MET A 68 5.09 0.41 4.60
N PHE A 69 5.60 0.25 5.82
CA PHE A 69 4.93 -0.49 6.91
C PHE A 69 4.30 0.41 7.98
N LEU A 70 4.56 1.72 7.92
CA LEU A 70 4.04 2.70 8.88
C LEU A 70 2.73 3.29 8.39
N HIS A 71 1.78 3.50 9.30
CA HIS A 71 0.45 4.04 8.95
C HIS A 71 0.03 5.16 9.92
N GLY A 72 -0.51 6.23 9.33
CA GLY A 72 -0.89 7.47 10.02
C GLY A 72 -2.06 7.33 11.00
N ASN A 73 -2.98 6.41 10.71
CA ASN A 73 -4.18 6.17 11.48
C ASN A 73 -4.84 4.85 11.01
N LEU A 74 -5.89 4.45 11.71
CA LEU A 74 -6.61 3.21 11.43
C LEU A 74 -7.22 3.19 10.03
N PHE A 75 -7.82 4.30 9.57
CA PHE A 75 -8.43 4.36 8.23
C PHE A 75 -7.40 4.25 7.11
N HIS A 76 -6.22 4.84 7.29
CA HIS A 76 -5.10 4.72 6.36
C HIS A 76 -4.65 3.24 6.25
N LEU A 77 -4.50 2.54 7.38
CA LEU A 77 -4.19 1.12 7.39
C LEU A 77 -5.30 0.29 6.73
N LEU A 78 -6.55 0.47 7.17
CA LEU A 78 -7.68 -0.30 6.66
C LEU A 78 -7.83 -0.14 5.14
N GLY A 79 -7.69 1.09 4.62
CA GLY A 79 -7.70 1.34 3.19
C GLY A 79 -6.64 0.52 2.46
N ASN A 80 -5.39 0.60 2.89
CA ASN A 80 -4.30 -0.16 2.27
C ASN A 80 -4.53 -1.67 2.34
N MET A 81 -4.93 -2.20 3.50
CA MET A 81 -5.10 -3.65 3.69
C MET A 81 -6.29 -4.20 2.92
N VAL A 82 -7.38 -3.44 2.76
CA VAL A 82 -8.54 -3.86 1.93
C VAL A 82 -8.11 -4.03 0.48
N TYR A 83 -7.40 -3.06 -0.10
CA TYR A 83 -6.95 -3.16 -1.49
C TYR A 83 -5.89 -4.25 -1.66
N LEU A 84 -4.92 -4.34 -0.75
CA LEU A 84 -3.89 -5.38 -0.81
C LEU A 84 -4.50 -6.79 -0.66
N TYR A 85 -5.53 -6.95 0.18
CA TYR A 85 -6.24 -8.22 0.35
C TYR A 85 -7.04 -8.62 -0.88
N ILE A 86 -7.77 -7.68 -1.50
CA ILE A 86 -8.68 -7.97 -2.62
C ILE A 86 -7.94 -8.20 -3.94
N PHE A 87 -6.80 -7.54 -4.14
CA PHE A 87 -6.12 -7.54 -5.45
C PHE A 87 -4.73 -8.20 -5.41
N GLY A 88 -4.07 -8.21 -4.24
CA GLY A 88 -2.68 -8.66 -4.12
C GLY A 88 -2.51 -10.17 -4.25
N ASP A 89 -3.51 -10.96 -3.88
CA ASP A 89 -3.50 -12.42 -4.00
C ASP A 89 -3.52 -12.88 -5.47
N ASN A 90 -4.34 -12.27 -6.33
CA ASN A 90 -4.35 -12.53 -7.76
C ASN A 90 -3.01 -12.19 -8.43
N VAL A 91 -2.42 -11.06 -8.06
CA VAL A 91 -1.11 -10.65 -8.60
C VAL A 91 -0.01 -11.59 -8.10
N GLU A 92 -0.07 -12.03 -6.84
CA GLU A 92 0.84 -13.05 -6.32
C GLU A 92 0.70 -14.38 -7.08
N ASP A 93 -0.53 -14.83 -7.36
CA ASP A 93 -0.79 -16.05 -8.10
C ASP A 93 -0.22 -15.98 -9.53
N ALA A 94 -0.40 -14.84 -10.20
CA ALA A 94 0.10 -14.60 -11.55
C ALA A 94 1.64 -14.55 -11.61
N PHE A 95 2.29 -13.89 -10.64
CA PHE A 95 3.74 -13.68 -10.67
C PHE A 95 4.53 -14.82 -10.01
N GLY A 96 3.89 -15.53 -9.08
CA GLY A 96 4.55 -16.33 -8.06
C GLY A 96 5.09 -15.46 -6.92
N SER A 97 5.07 -16.02 -5.71
CA SER A 97 5.37 -15.35 -4.44
C SER A 97 6.64 -14.49 -4.40
N GLY A 98 7.77 -15.01 -4.88
CA GLY A 98 9.05 -14.28 -4.83
C GLY A 98 9.09 -13.07 -5.76
N ARG A 99 8.54 -13.21 -6.98
CA ARG A 99 8.47 -12.12 -7.96
C ARG A 99 7.46 -11.07 -7.54
N TYR A 100 6.35 -11.49 -6.94
CA TYR A 100 5.37 -10.59 -6.33
C TYR A 100 5.98 -9.72 -5.23
N LEU A 101 6.72 -10.32 -4.29
CA LEU A 101 7.36 -9.58 -3.22
C LEU A 101 8.38 -8.56 -3.77
N LEU A 102 9.21 -8.98 -4.73
CA LEU A 102 10.16 -8.08 -5.38
C LEU A 102 9.43 -6.93 -6.10
N PHE A 103 8.35 -7.24 -6.82
CA PHE A 103 7.54 -6.25 -7.52
C PHE A 103 6.92 -5.23 -6.55
N TYR A 104 6.35 -5.69 -5.43
CA TYR A 104 5.82 -4.82 -4.37
C TYR A 104 6.85 -3.79 -3.90
N PHE A 105 8.06 -4.24 -3.56
CA PHE A 105 9.12 -3.32 -3.10
C PHE A 105 9.62 -2.39 -4.19
N ILE A 106 9.80 -2.87 -5.43
CA ILE A 106 10.18 -2.01 -6.56
C ILE A 106 9.15 -0.91 -6.76
N CYS A 107 7.85 -1.24 -6.74
CA CYS A 107 6.77 -0.26 -6.89
C CYS A 107 6.78 0.75 -5.74
N GLY A 108 6.96 0.32 -4.49
CA GLY A 108 7.02 1.24 -3.35
C GLY A 108 8.22 2.18 -3.40
N ILE A 109 9.40 1.68 -3.80
CA ILE A 109 10.61 2.52 -3.98
C ILE A 109 10.41 3.50 -5.13
N ALA A 110 9.89 3.03 -6.27
CA ALA A 110 9.61 3.88 -7.42
C ALA A 110 8.59 4.97 -7.07
N ALA A 111 7.51 4.64 -6.36
CA ALA A 111 6.52 5.59 -5.88
C ALA A 111 7.14 6.62 -4.92
N SER A 112 8.04 6.18 -4.03
CA SER A 112 8.77 7.06 -3.11
C SER A 112 9.68 8.04 -3.85
N ILE A 113 10.42 7.57 -4.86
CA ILE A 113 11.27 8.42 -5.70
C ILE A 113 10.41 9.43 -6.48
N ILE A 114 9.33 8.97 -7.11
CA ILE A 114 8.39 9.85 -7.85
C ILE A 114 7.80 10.90 -6.90
N HIS A 115 7.41 10.51 -5.69
CA HIS A 115 6.91 11.42 -4.67
C HIS A 115 7.94 12.51 -4.35
N ILE A 116 9.19 12.15 -4.02
CA ILE A 116 10.28 13.10 -3.76
C ILE A 116 10.47 14.06 -4.94
N LEU A 117 10.48 13.55 -6.17
CA LEU A 117 10.64 14.36 -7.39
C LEU A 117 9.45 15.30 -7.67
N SER A 118 8.27 14.99 -7.13
CA SER A 118 7.05 15.78 -7.32
C SER A 118 6.91 16.97 -6.36
N LEU A 119 7.71 16.99 -5.29
CA LEU A 119 7.64 18.02 -4.23
C LEU A 119 8.12 19.37 -4.74
N LYS A 120 7.42 20.45 -4.36
CA LYS A 120 7.66 21.79 -4.92
C LYS A 120 8.13 22.83 -3.92
N SER A 121 7.97 22.60 -2.62
CA SER A 121 8.38 23.54 -1.58
C SER A 121 9.34 22.92 -0.57
N PRO A 122 10.29 23.70 -0.02
CA PRO A 122 11.22 23.22 1.01
C PRO A 122 10.54 22.69 2.27
N LYS A 123 9.32 23.17 2.59
CA LYS A 123 8.58 22.72 3.77
C LYS A 123 8.14 21.25 3.64
N GLU A 124 7.83 20.80 2.44
CA GLU A 124 7.41 19.42 2.17
C GLU A 124 8.55 18.42 2.40
N TYR A 125 9.81 18.85 2.28
CA TYR A 125 10.96 17.96 2.45
C TYR A 125 11.14 17.43 3.88
N PHE A 126 10.54 18.09 4.88
CA PHE A 126 10.67 17.72 6.28
C PHE A 126 9.43 17.01 6.84
N ILE A 127 8.45 16.69 5.98
CA ILE A 127 7.25 15.95 6.38
C ILE A 127 7.54 14.46 6.14
N PRO A 128 7.52 13.61 7.18
CA PRO A 128 7.69 12.17 6.99
C PRO A 128 6.55 11.58 6.16
N THR A 129 6.92 10.84 5.12
CA THR A 129 5.99 10.06 4.28
C THR A 129 5.97 8.62 4.76
N ILE A 130 4.76 8.09 4.96
CA ILE A 130 4.50 6.73 5.47
C ILE A 130 3.33 6.10 4.71
N GLY A 131 3.31 4.77 4.64
CA GLY A 131 2.20 3.99 4.11
C GLY A 131 2.60 3.05 2.97
N ALA A 132 1.89 1.92 2.88
CA ALA A 132 2.04 0.92 1.82
C ALA A 132 1.48 1.36 0.45
N SER A 133 0.79 2.51 0.40
CA SER A 133 -0.06 2.92 -0.72
C SER A 133 0.67 2.96 -2.06
N GLY A 134 1.92 3.45 -2.12
CA GLY A 134 2.70 3.50 -3.36
C GLY A 134 3.00 2.11 -3.94
N ALA A 135 3.35 1.14 -3.08
CA ALA A 135 3.55 -0.26 -3.49
C ALA A 135 2.23 -0.88 -3.95
N ILE A 136 1.14 -0.64 -3.21
CA ILE A 136 -0.20 -1.14 -3.52
C ILE A 136 -0.69 -0.57 -4.86
N SER A 137 -0.49 0.72 -5.15
CA SER A 137 -0.85 1.30 -6.45
C SER A 137 -0.15 0.57 -7.61
N GLY A 138 1.09 0.14 -7.44
CA GLY A 138 1.78 -0.71 -8.40
C GLY A 138 1.12 -2.09 -8.57
N VAL A 139 0.73 -2.72 -7.46
CA VAL A 139 -0.05 -3.99 -7.46
C VAL A 139 -1.38 -3.82 -8.18
N LEU A 140 -2.11 -2.74 -7.92
CA LEU A 140 -3.38 -2.44 -8.61
C LEU A 140 -3.18 -2.21 -10.11
N GLY A 141 -2.10 -1.52 -10.50
CA GLY A 141 -1.73 -1.36 -11.91
C GLY A 141 -1.42 -2.70 -12.59
N ALA A 142 -0.69 -3.60 -11.91
CA ALA A 142 -0.45 -4.95 -12.41
C ALA A 142 -1.76 -5.75 -12.54
N TYR A 143 -2.63 -5.69 -11.52
CA TYR A 143 -3.94 -6.34 -11.55
C TYR A 143 -4.77 -5.85 -12.75
N LEU A 144 -4.82 -4.53 -12.98
CA LEU A 144 -5.54 -3.93 -14.10
C LEU A 144 -5.08 -4.47 -15.46
N LEU A 145 -3.77 -4.64 -15.64
CA LEU A 145 -3.18 -5.13 -16.89
C LEU A 145 -3.39 -6.64 -17.07
N LEU A 146 -3.32 -7.42 -16.00
CA LEU A 146 -3.51 -8.87 -16.02
C LEU A 146 -4.98 -9.26 -16.19
N TYR A 147 -5.88 -8.51 -15.53
CA TYR A 147 -7.29 -8.84 -15.38
C TYR A 147 -8.22 -7.68 -15.77
N PRO A 148 -8.10 -7.08 -16.98
CA PRO A 148 -8.85 -5.87 -17.36
C PRO A 148 -10.37 -6.09 -17.48
N ARG A 149 -10.80 -7.35 -17.61
CA ARG A 149 -12.22 -7.76 -17.71
C ARG A 149 -12.75 -8.39 -16.43
N ALA A 150 -11.92 -8.53 -15.39
CA ALA A 150 -12.38 -9.00 -14.09
C ALA A 150 -13.47 -8.08 -13.55
N ARG A 151 -14.36 -8.62 -12.73
CA ARG A 151 -15.42 -7.85 -12.09
C ARG A 151 -15.17 -7.79 -10.60
N ILE A 152 -15.30 -6.58 -10.05
CA ILE A 152 -15.13 -6.29 -8.64
C ILE A 152 -16.51 -6.11 -8.03
N VAL A 153 -16.85 -7.00 -7.10
CA VAL A 153 -18.05 -6.86 -6.28
C VAL A 153 -17.84 -5.64 -5.40
N THR A 154 -18.70 -4.65 -5.59
CA THR A 154 -18.55 -3.31 -5.06
C THR A 154 -19.82 -2.89 -4.33
N LEU A 155 -19.66 -2.38 -3.11
CA LEU A 155 -20.70 -1.72 -2.36
C LEU A 155 -20.77 -0.24 -2.77
N ILE A 156 -21.95 0.20 -3.23
CA ILE A 156 -22.24 1.59 -3.59
C ILE A 156 -23.29 2.15 -2.63
N PHE A 157 -23.12 3.41 -2.26
CA PHE A 157 -24.10 4.18 -1.51
C PHE A 157 -24.74 5.23 -2.42
N TYR A 158 -26.05 5.11 -2.65
CA TYR A 158 -26.86 6.07 -3.41
C TYR A 158 -28.26 6.16 -2.75
N GLY A 159 -28.32 6.74 -1.55
CA GLY A 159 -29.53 6.78 -0.71
C GLY A 159 -29.83 5.48 0.04
N TRP A 160 -29.39 4.34 -0.49
CA TRP A 160 -29.33 3.04 0.18
C TRP A 160 -28.07 2.27 -0.26
N PHE A 161 -27.73 1.20 0.46
CA PHE A 161 -26.60 0.33 0.13
C PHE A 161 -26.98 -0.74 -0.88
N PHE A 162 -26.26 -0.81 -2.00
CA PHE A 162 -26.44 -1.84 -3.02
C PHE A 162 -25.11 -2.49 -3.37
N LEU A 163 -25.15 -3.81 -3.61
CA LEU A 163 -24.02 -4.55 -4.18
C LEU A 163 -24.18 -4.59 -5.69
N THR A 164 -23.11 -4.25 -6.40
CA THR A 164 -23.03 -4.38 -7.85
C THR A 164 -21.65 -4.85 -8.28
N THR A 165 -21.50 -5.28 -9.51
CA THR A 165 -20.23 -5.74 -10.08
C THR A 165 -19.74 -4.74 -11.10
N ILE A 166 -18.56 -4.17 -10.88
CA ILE A 166 -17.95 -3.18 -11.78
C ILE A 166 -16.73 -3.83 -12.44
N PRO A 167 -16.59 -3.76 -13.78
CA PRO A 167 -15.35 -4.20 -14.42
C PRO A 167 -14.14 -3.49 -13.82
N SER A 168 -13.05 -4.22 -13.59
CA SER A 168 -11.83 -3.74 -12.93
C SER A 168 -11.26 -2.51 -13.61
N ILE A 169 -11.38 -2.42 -14.95
CA ILE A 169 -11.00 -1.23 -15.69
C ILE A 169 -11.72 0.01 -15.17
N PHE A 170 -13.05 0.03 -15.14
CA PHE A 170 -13.81 1.18 -14.62
C PHE A 170 -13.66 1.39 -13.12
N PHE A 171 -13.32 0.36 -12.35
CA PHE A 171 -13.14 0.47 -10.90
C PHE A 171 -11.79 1.10 -10.53
N LEU A 172 -10.72 0.75 -11.25
CA LEU A 172 -9.34 1.15 -10.97
C LEU A 172 -8.81 2.25 -11.92
N GLY A 173 -9.47 2.54 -13.05
CA GLY A 173 -9.00 3.46 -14.10
C GLY A 173 -10.09 4.05 -15.00
#